data_AF-A0A3S4GCM8-F1
#
_entry.id   AF-A0A3S4GCM8-F1
#
_cell.length_a   1.000
_cell.length_b   1.000
_cell.length_c   1.000
_cell.angle_alpha   90.00
_cell.angle_beta   90.00
_cell.angle_gamma   90.00
#
_symmetry.space_group_name_H-M   'P 1'
#
loop_
_entity.id
_entity.type
_entity.pdbx_description
1 polymer ?
#
loop_
_entity_poly.entity_id
_entity_poly.type
_entity_poly.pdbx_seq_one_letter_code
_entity_poly.pdbx_strand_id
1 'polypeptide(L)' 'MAIERTFSIIKPNAVAKTLLAASFPALKLQGSKIVGTKMLHLTVEQARGFYAEHEGRPFFDVWLSS' A
#
# COMPACT_ATOMS: atom_id res chain seq x y z
N MET A 1 -13.30 -19.96 14.35
CA MET A 1 -12.95 -19.09 13.20
C MET A 1 -11.44 -19.00 13.12
N ALA A 2 -10.86 -19.08 11.93
CA ALA A 2 -9.41 -18.98 11.72
C ALA A 2 -8.95 -17.51 11.84
N ILE A 3 -7.71 -17.29 12.27
CA ILE A 3 -7.11 -15.95 12.30
C ILE A 3 -6.71 -15.58 10.88
N GLU A 4 -7.37 -14.56 10.31
CA GLU A 4 -7.03 -14.02 8.99
C GLU A 4 -6.07 -12.83 9.13
N ARG A 5 -5.13 -12.72 8.19
CA ARG A 5 -4.20 -11.60 8.09
C ARG A 5 -4.25 -11.06 6.68
N THR A 6 -4.57 -9.78 6.55
CA THR A 6 -4.66 -9.09 5.27
C THR A 6 -3.54 -8.08 5.16
N PHE A 7 -2.85 -8.09 4.01
CA PHE A 7 -1.90 -7.05 3.66
C PHE A 7 -2.64 -5.88 3.00
N SER A 8 -2.40 -4.66 3.46
CA SER A 8 -3.04 -3.46 2.92
C SER A 8 -1.98 -2.40 2.64
N ILE A 9 -2.04 -1.79 1.46
CA ILE A 9 -1.09 -0.77 1.01
C ILE A 9 -1.83 0.55 0.84
N ILE A 10 -1.25 1.61 1.40
CA ILE A 10 -1.69 2.99 1.16
C ILE A 10 -0.80 3.55 0.04
N LYS A 11 -1.39 3.87 -1.11
CA LYS A 11 -0.67 4.43 -2.27
C LYS A 11 -0.14 5.85 -1.98
N PRO A 12 0.96 6.29 -2.62
CA PRO A 12 1.57 7.61 -2.38
C PRO A 12 0.59 8.77 -2.58
N ASN A 13 -0.32 8.68 -3.56
CA ASN A 13 -1.38 9.67 -3.76
C ASN A 13 -2.30 9.84 -2.55
N ALA A 14 -2.61 8.76 -1.83
CA ALA A 14 -3.43 8.81 -0.62
C ALA A 14 -2.61 9.32 0.58
N VAL A 15 -1.31 9.03 0.63
CA VAL A 15 -0.40 9.61 1.64
C VAL A 15 -0.26 11.12 1.44
N ALA A 16 -0.09 11.59 0.20
CA ALA A 16 0.04 13.01 -0.12
C ALA A 16 -1.26 13.80 0.08
N LYS A 17 -2.42 13.19 -0.20
CA LYS A 17 -3.74 13.83 -0.07
C LYS A 17 -4.27 13.88 1.34
N THR A 18 -3.71 13.12 2.28
CA THR A 18 -4.30 13.01 3.61
C THR A 18 -3.26 13.30 4.67
N LEU A 19 -3.69 13.96 5.74
CA LEU A 19 -3.04 14.05 7.06
C LEU A 19 -2.81 12.65 7.72
N LEU A 20 -2.79 11.55 6.94
CA LEU A 20 -2.63 10.16 7.38
C LEU A 20 -1.33 9.94 8.15
N ALA A 21 -0.28 10.70 7.83
CA ALA A 21 0.96 10.70 8.62
C ALA A 21 0.72 11.10 10.09
N ALA A 22 -0.27 11.97 10.36
CA ALA A 22 -0.61 12.44 11.70
C ALA A 22 -1.73 11.62 12.37
N SER A 23 -2.44 10.77 11.63
CA SER A 23 -3.64 10.10 12.12
C SER A 23 -3.76 8.66 11.60
N PHE A 24 -2.87 7.80 12.09
CA PHE A 24 -3.03 6.34 12.07
C PHE A 24 -4.40 5.79 12.57
N PRO A 25 -5.28 6.49 13.34
CA PRO A 25 -6.56 5.93 13.75
C PRO A 25 -7.64 5.89 12.65
N ALA A 26 -7.40 6.48 11.48
CA ALA A 26 -8.42 6.55 10.41
C ALA A 26 -8.61 5.21 9.66
N LEU A 27 -7.66 4.28 9.76
CA LEU A 27 -7.87 2.87 9.42
C LEU A 27 -8.70 2.20 10.53
N LYS A 28 -9.95 2.64 10.66
CA LYS A 28 -11.03 1.88 11.30
C LYS A 28 -11.37 0.70 10.38
N LEU A 29 -10.43 -0.22 10.20
CA LEU A 29 -10.75 -1.56 9.71
C LEU A 29 -11.73 -2.14 10.73
N GLN A 30 -13.01 -2.28 10.36
CA GLN A 30 -14.06 -2.82 11.21
C GLN A 30 -13.57 -4.09 11.94
N GLY A 31 -13.16 -3.95 13.20
CA GLY A 31 -12.69 -5.05 14.04
C GLY A 31 -11.29 -5.64 13.75
N SER A 32 -10.50 -5.12 12.79
CA SER A 32 -9.14 -5.65 12.54
C SER A 32 -8.09 -4.91 13.36
N LYS A 33 -7.17 -5.66 13.99
CA LYS A 33 -6.00 -5.09 14.66
C LYS A 33 -4.85 -4.95 13.67
N ILE A 34 -4.21 -3.78 13.67
CA ILE A 34 -2.96 -3.57 12.96
C ILE A 34 -1.85 -4.31 13.71
N VAL A 35 -1.31 -5.36 13.10
CA VAL A 35 -0.24 -6.20 13.69
C VAL A 35 1.17 -5.71 13.33
N GLY A 36 1.28 -4.82 12.34
CA GLY A 36 2.54 -4.19 11.93
C GLY A 36 2.30 -3.15 10.86
N THR A 37 3.10 -2.09 10.86
CA THR A 37 3.09 -1.03 9.85
C THR A 37 4.52 -0.75 9.41
N LYS A 38 4.69 -0.40 8.14
CA LYS A 38 5.98 0.05 7.62
C LYS A 38 5.74 1.11 6.57
N MET A 39 6.25 2.31 6.82
CA MET A 39 6.27 3.37 5.82
C MET A 39 7.56 3.24 5.02
N LEU A 40 7.42 3.05 3.71
CA LEU A 40 8.53 2.90 2.78
C LEU A 40 8.28 3.79 1.57
N HIS A 41 9.33 4.44 1.10
CA HIS A 41 9.37 4.98 -0.25
C HIS A 41 10.00 3.89 -1.11
N LEU A 42 9.17 3.20 -1.90
CA LEU A 42 9.67 2.13 -2.77
C LEU A 42 10.45 2.75 -3.94
N THR A 43 11.58 2.16 -4.29
CA THR A 43 12.23 2.49 -5.56
C THR A 43 11.44 1.91 -6.73
N VAL A 44 11.64 2.43 -7.94
CA VAL A 44 10.99 1.91 -9.16
C VAL A 44 11.26 0.40 -9.34
N GLU A 45 12.46 -0.05 -9.03
CA GLU A 45 12.85 -1.47 -9.10
C GLU A 45 12.09 -2.33 -8.07
N GLN A 46 11.91 -1.83 -6.86
CA GLN A 46 11.11 -2.51 -5.82
C GLN A 46 9.63 -2.54 -6.18
N ALA A 47 9.10 -1.45 -6.73
CA ALA A 47 7.72 -1.39 -7.22
C ALA A 47 7.50 -2.36 -8.41
N ARG A 48 8.49 -2.48 -9.32
CA ARG A 48 8.48 -3.48 -10.40
C ARG A 48 8.40 -4.89 -9.87
N GLY A 49 9.27 -5.25 -8.91
CA GLY A 49 9.23 -6.58 -8.29
C GLY A 49 7.91 -6.84 -7.56
N PHE A 50 7.35 -5.83 -6.89
CA PHE A 50 6.09 -5.95 -6.15
C PHE A 50 4.87 -6.14 -7.07
N TYR A 51 4.85 -5.43 -8.20
CA TYR A 51 3.76 -5.51 -9.18
C TYR A 51 4.09 -6.43 -10.36
N ALA A 52 5.14 -7.25 -10.29
CA ALA A 52 5.60 -8.08 -11.41
C ALA A 52 4.49 -8.98 -12.01
N GLU A 53 3.53 -9.41 -11.19
CA GLU A 53 2.35 -10.16 -11.66
C GLU A 53 1.47 -9.38 -12.66
N HIS A 54 1.61 -8.06 -12.72
CA HIS A 54 0.91 -7.15 -13.63
C HIS A 54 1.80 -6.66 -14.79
N GLU A 55 3.01 -7.20 -14.92
CA GLU A 55 3.93 -6.90 -16.02
C GLU A 55 3.26 -7.22 -17.37
N GLY A 56 3.36 -6.30 -18.34
CA GLY A 56 2.70 -6.42 -19.65
C GLY A 56 1.27 -5.87 -19.72
N ARG A 57 0.71 -5.37 -18.62
CA ARG A 57 -0.57 -4.63 -18.66
C ARG A 57 -0.33 -3.14 -18.96
N PRO A 58 -1.21 -2.48 -19.73
CA PRO A 58 -1.02 -1.09 -20.17
C PRO A 58 -0.94 -0.06 -19.03
N PHE A 59 -1.35 -0.44 -17.82
CA PHE A 59 -1.30 0.41 -16.63
C PHE A 59 -0.07 0.18 -15.74
N PHE A 60 0.76 -0.83 -16.04
CA PHE A 60 1.92 -1.19 -15.24
C PHE A 60 2.96 -0.07 -15.23
N ASP A 61 3.29 0.47 -16.40
CA ASP A 61 4.27 1.56 -16.53
C ASP A 61 3.81 2.86 -15.86
N VAL A 62 2.50 3.13 -15.88
CA VAL A 62 1.92 4.29 -15.19
C VAL A 62 2.08 4.19 -13.68
N TRP A 63 1.97 2.97 -13.11
CA TRP A 63 2.14 2.75 -11.67
C TRP A 63 3.58 2.85 -11.19
N LEU A 64 4.55 2.64 -12.09
CA LEU A 64 5.97 2.70 -11.78
C LEU A 64 6.54 4.13 -11.87
N SER A 65 5.88 4.99 -12.61
CA SER A 65 6.29 6.38 -12.83
C SER A 65 5.69 7.39 -11.84
N SER A 66 4.84 6.94 -10.89
CA SER A 66 4.05 7.79 -10.00
C SER A 66 4.53 7.79 -8.56
#